data_AF-U6KUA6-F1
#
_entry.id   AF-U6KUA6-F1
#
_cell.length_a   1.000
_cell.length_b   1.000
_cell.length_c   1.000
_cell.angle_alpha   90.00
_cell.angle_beta   90.00
_cell.angle_gamma   90.00
#
_symmetry.space_group_name_H-M   'P 1'
#
loop_
_entity.id
_entity.type
_entity.pdbx_description
1 polymer ?
#
loop_
_entity_poly.entity_id
_entity_poly.type
_entity_poly.pdbx_seq_one_letter_code
_entity_poly.pdbx_strand_id
1 'polypeptide(L)'
;MSVYIHTSSSSSTSSSTAVAAAAAAAAAAAAAAAAAAAAAAAAAAAAAAAAAAAAAAAAAAAAAAAAAAAAAAAAAAAAAAAAAAAAAAAAAAAAAAAAAAAAAAAANLLQGAANNPANEVGVAKGFEGKRKLHKVRQRVFQQQKGAAAALQVPRHHLRTHPQKHPQTQLQQQQQQQQQQQQQRVAGWGEGEGAGDGERQQQQRQQQSSSSSQAAAAAEQQQQQSSSSSQAAAADGVGEAAAAAAAERAAEETLNV
;
A
#
# COMPACT_ATOMS: atom_id res chain seq x y z
N MET A 1 28.37 -5.13 99.63
CA MET A 1 28.85 -5.41 98.26
C MET A 1 27.98 -4.64 97.29
N SER A 2 28.44 -3.49 96.80
CA SER A 2 27.71 -2.69 95.81
C SER A 2 28.21 -3.08 94.42
N VAL A 3 27.33 -3.65 93.61
CA VAL A 3 27.60 -4.00 92.23
C VAL A 3 27.32 -2.78 91.36
N TYR A 4 28.36 -2.22 90.74
CA TYR A 4 28.26 -1.12 89.79
C TYR A 4 27.95 -1.70 88.41
N ILE A 5 26.72 -1.51 87.93
CA ILE A 5 26.33 -1.88 86.56
C ILE A 5 26.71 -0.70 85.65
N HIS A 6 27.79 -0.86 84.88
CA HIS A 6 28.08 0.01 83.74
C HIS A 6 27.14 -0.36 82.59
N THR A 7 26.10 0.46 82.41
CA THR A 7 25.20 0.40 81.26
C THR A 7 25.91 0.95 80.02
N SER A 8 26.54 0.06 79.25
CA SER A 8 27.11 0.33 77.93
C SER A 8 26.03 0.82 76.95
N SER A 9 25.81 2.14 76.89
CA SER A 9 24.80 2.79 76.04
C SER A 9 25.32 3.24 74.66
N SER A 10 26.53 2.81 74.25
CA SER A 10 27.19 3.35 73.05
C SER A 10 26.95 2.57 71.75
N SER A 11 26.12 1.52 71.74
CA SER A 11 25.97 0.64 70.56
C SER A 11 24.81 0.97 69.64
N SER A 12 23.88 1.86 70.00
CA SER A 12 22.67 2.10 69.21
C SER A 12 22.86 3.08 68.05
N THR A 13 23.83 3.99 68.11
CA THR A 13 24.05 5.02 67.08
C THR A 13 24.72 4.51 65.81
N SER A 14 25.54 3.45 65.90
CA SER A 14 26.23 2.87 64.72
C SER A 14 25.30 2.11 63.78
N SER A 15 24.20 1.54 64.28
CA SER A 15 23.24 0.82 63.44
C SER A 15 22.36 1.76 62.61
N SER A 16 22.01 2.94 63.14
CA SER A 16 21.13 3.89 62.45
C SER A 16 21.78 4.51 61.20
N THR A 17 23.09 4.79 61.25
CA THR A 17 23.84 5.37 60.13
C THR A 17 24.04 4.37 58.99
N ALA A 18 24.28 3.08 59.31
CA ALA A 18 24.41 2.02 58.31
C ALA A 18 23.11 1.80 57.53
N VAL A 19 21.96 1.81 58.23
CA VAL A 19 20.64 1.68 57.57
C VAL A 19 20.34 2.89 56.68
N ALA A 20 20.66 4.11 57.15
CA ALA A 20 20.48 5.32 56.34
C ALA A 20 21.37 5.32 55.09
N ALA A 21 22.63 4.89 55.20
CA ALA A 21 23.54 4.76 54.07
C ALA A 21 23.08 3.70 53.06
N ALA A 22 22.58 2.55 53.53
CA ALA A 22 22.02 1.52 52.67
C ALA A 22 20.76 1.99 51.94
N ALA A 23 19.87 2.72 52.63
CA ALA A 23 18.68 3.31 52.03
C ALA A 23 19.03 4.37 50.97
N ALA A 24 20.04 5.22 51.24
CA ALA A 24 20.52 6.20 50.27
C ALA A 24 21.15 5.53 49.02
N ALA A 25 21.93 4.46 49.22
CA ALA A 25 22.50 3.69 48.11
C ALA A 25 21.41 3.00 47.26
N ALA A 26 20.38 2.44 47.89
CA ALA A 26 19.24 1.85 47.19
C ALA A 26 18.44 2.89 46.39
N ALA A 27 18.22 4.08 46.97
CA ALA A 27 17.57 5.20 46.28
C ALA A 27 18.39 5.68 45.07
N ALA A 28 19.72 5.79 45.20
CA ALA A 28 20.61 6.15 44.10
C ALA A 28 20.59 5.10 42.97
N ALA A 29 20.61 3.80 43.32
CA ALA A 29 20.51 2.72 42.35
C ALA A 29 19.15 2.72 41.61
N ALA A 30 18.05 2.97 42.32
CA ALA A 30 16.73 3.10 41.72
C ALA A 30 16.64 4.31 40.76
N ALA A 31 17.22 5.45 41.14
CA ALA A 31 17.29 6.64 40.27
C ALA A 31 18.13 6.38 39.01
N ALA A 32 19.26 5.68 39.13
CA ALA A 32 20.09 5.30 37.99
C ALA A 32 19.36 4.32 37.04
N ALA A 33 18.63 3.34 37.59
CA ALA A 33 17.82 2.43 36.79
C ALA A 33 16.68 3.14 36.05
N ALA A 34 16.00 4.10 36.70
CA ALA A 34 14.97 4.92 36.08
C ALA A 34 15.53 5.80 34.95
N ALA A 35 16.71 6.40 35.14
CA ALA A 35 17.38 7.18 34.11
C ALA A 35 17.79 6.32 32.90
N ALA A 36 18.30 5.11 33.13
CA ALA A 36 18.64 4.16 32.07
C ALA A 36 17.39 3.72 31.27
N ALA A 37 16.27 3.45 31.96
CA ALA A 37 15.01 3.10 31.30
C ALA A 37 14.46 4.27 30.45
N ALA A 38 14.55 5.51 30.95
CA ALA A 38 14.15 6.69 30.19
C ALA A 38 15.03 6.91 28.95
N ALA A 39 16.35 6.70 29.06
CA ALA A 39 17.28 6.78 27.93
C ALA A 39 16.99 5.70 26.87
N ALA A 40 16.69 4.47 27.28
CA ALA A 40 16.32 3.38 26.38
C ALA A 40 14.99 3.67 25.65
N ALA A 41 14.00 4.22 26.36
CA ALA A 41 12.72 4.63 25.76
C ALA A 41 12.90 5.76 24.73
N ALA A 42 13.74 6.76 25.03
CA ALA A 42 14.07 7.84 24.10
C ALA A 42 14.80 7.32 22.85
N ALA A 43 15.73 6.38 22.99
CA ALA A 43 16.42 5.75 21.87
C ALA A 43 15.47 4.93 20.99
N ALA A 44 14.53 4.19 21.58
CA ALA A 44 13.51 3.44 20.85
C ALA A 44 12.56 4.38 20.07
N ALA A 45 12.14 5.50 20.68
CA ALA A 45 11.33 6.52 20.01
C ALA A 45 12.06 7.17 18.82
N ALA A 46 13.35 7.48 18.98
CA ALA A 46 14.17 8.02 17.90
C ALA A 46 14.34 7.02 16.73
N ALA A 47 14.55 5.73 17.04
CA ALA A 47 14.64 4.67 16.03
C ALA A 47 13.31 4.50 15.27
N ALA A 48 12.18 4.54 15.97
CA ALA A 48 10.86 4.48 15.34
C ALA A 48 10.59 5.69 14.42
N ALA A 49 10.98 6.90 14.85
CA ALA A 49 10.86 8.10 14.02
C ALA A 49 11.74 8.02 12.76
N ALA A 50 12.97 7.50 12.87
CA ALA A 50 13.87 7.30 11.73
C ALA A 50 13.31 6.26 10.74
N ALA A 51 12.73 5.16 11.24
CA ALA A 51 12.07 4.16 10.41
C ALA A 51 10.84 4.72 9.67
N ALA A 52 10.03 5.53 10.34
CA ALA A 52 8.89 6.21 9.72
C ALA A 52 9.32 7.21 8.62
N ALA A 53 10.39 7.98 8.85
CA ALA A 53 10.96 8.88 7.85
C ALA A 53 11.52 8.13 6.63
N ALA A 54 12.20 7.00 6.84
CA ALA A 54 12.70 6.16 5.75
C ALA A 54 11.55 5.55 4.92
N ALA A 55 10.47 5.09 5.57
CA ALA A 55 9.28 4.59 4.89
C ALA A 55 8.59 5.69 4.06
N ALA A 56 8.47 6.90 4.59
CA ALA A 56 7.91 8.05 3.86
C ALA A 56 8.77 8.43 2.63
N ALA A 57 10.10 8.42 2.77
CA ALA A 57 11.02 8.68 1.67
C ALA A 57 10.93 7.60 0.56
N ALA A 58 10.81 6.33 0.95
CA ALA A 58 10.61 5.23 0.00
C ALA A 58 9.28 5.34 -0.76
N ALA A 59 8.20 5.71 -0.06
CA ALA A 59 6.90 5.95 -0.69
C ALA A 59 6.93 7.13 -1.67
N ALA A 60 7.61 8.22 -1.33
CA ALA A 60 7.79 9.37 -2.23
C ALA A 60 8.61 9.00 -3.49
N ALA A 61 9.68 8.21 -3.33
CA ALA A 61 10.48 7.72 -4.46
C ALA A 61 9.66 6.80 -5.39
N ALA A 62 8.84 5.91 -4.83
CA ALA A 62 7.95 5.04 -5.61
C ALA A 62 6.89 5.86 -6.39
N ALA A 63 6.31 6.89 -5.77
CA ALA A 63 5.37 7.79 -6.43
C ALA A 63 6.02 8.57 -7.58
N ALA A 64 7.25 9.07 -7.40
CA ALA A 64 8.01 9.75 -8.45
C ALA A 64 8.34 8.82 -9.63
N ALA A 65 8.72 7.57 -9.35
CA ALA A 65 8.98 6.57 -10.40
C ALA A 65 7.70 6.23 -11.19
N ALA A 66 6.55 6.10 -10.52
CA ALA A 66 5.26 5.87 -11.18
C ALA A 66 4.85 7.06 -12.07
N ALA A 67 5.06 8.30 -11.60
CA ALA A 67 4.80 9.50 -12.39
C ALA A 67 5.71 9.59 -13.63
N ALA A 68 6.99 9.26 -13.50
CA ALA A 68 7.92 9.21 -14.63
C ALA A 68 7.53 8.16 -15.67
N ALA A 69 7.11 6.96 -15.23
CA ALA A 69 6.62 5.91 -16.12
C ALA A 69 5.34 6.33 -16.88
N ALA A 70 4.40 7.00 -16.21
CA ALA A 70 3.20 7.53 -16.83
C ALA A 70 3.51 8.62 -17.88
N ALA A 71 4.46 9.52 -17.59
CA ALA A 71 4.91 10.54 -18.54
C ALA A 71 5.59 9.92 -19.78
N ALA A 72 6.42 8.90 -19.59
CA ALA A 72 7.04 8.17 -20.71
C ALA A 72 6.00 7.45 -21.59
N ALA A 73 4.98 6.83 -20.99
CA ALA A 73 3.88 6.20 -21.73
C ALA A 73 3.07 7.23 -22.53
N ALA A 74 2.77 8.40 -21.95
CA ALA A 74 2.08 9.48 -22.65
C ALA A 74 2.91 10.03 -23.83
N ALA A 75 4.22 10.19 -23.67
CA ALA A 75 5.11 10.62 -24.75
C ALA A 75 5.18 9.58 -25.90
N ALA A 76 5.23 8.29 -25.57
CA ALA A 76 5.20 7.22 -26.58
C ALA A 76 3.86 7.19 -27.35
N ALA A 77 2.73 7.39 -26.67
CA ALA A 77 1.42 7.48 -27.31
C ALA A 77 1.32 8.71 -28.25
N ALA A 78 1.85 9.86 -27.84
CA ALA A 78 1.91 11.06 -28.68
C ALA A 78 2.78 10.86 -29.93
N ALA A 79 3.94 10.20 -29.78
CA ALA A 79 4.81 9.86 -30.91
C ALA A 79 4.14 8.90 -31.90
N ALA A 80 3.43 7.88 -31.40
CA ALA A 80 2.66 6.96 -32.24
C ALA A 80 1.53 7.66 -33.00
N ALA A 81 0.81 8.57 -32.35
CA ALA A 81 -0.23 9.39 -33.00
C ALA A 81 0.35 10.29 -34.10
N ALA A 82 1.50 10.93 -33.86
CA ALA A 82 2.19 11.75 -34.85
C ALA A 82 2.66 10.92 -36.06
N ALA A 83 3.19 9.71 -35.84
CA ALA A 83 3.57 8.81 -36.91
C ALA A 83 2.37 8.35 -37.75
N ALA A 84 1.23 8.06 -37.11
CA ALA A 84 0.00 7.70 -37.81
C ALA A 84 -0.54 8.87 -38.66
N ALA A 85 -0.50 10.10 -38.13
CA ALA A 85 -0.90 11.29 -38.88
C ALA A 85 0.02 11.54 -40.10
N ALA A 86 1.32 11.37 -39.95
CA ALA A 86 2.28 11.49 -41.05
C ALA A 86 2.04 10.43 -42.15
N ALA A 87 1.76 9.19 -41.76
CA ALA A 87 1.43 8.12 -42.70
C ALA A 87 0.12 8.40 -43.46
N ALA A 88 -0.90 8.92 -42.78
CA ALA A 88 -2.16 9.32 -43.41
C ALA A 88 -1.97 10.48 -44.41
N ALA A 89 -1.16 11.48 -44.07
CA ALA A 89 -0.83 12.58 -44.96
C ALA A 89 -0.07 12.11 -46.21
N ALA A 90 0.89 11.18 -46.05
CA ALA A 90 1.62 10.59 -47.18
C ALA A 90 0.69 9.78 -48.10
N ALA A 91 -0.24 9.01 -47.54
CA ALA A 91 -1.23 8.26 -48.32
C ALA A 91 -2.17 9.20 -49.11
N ALA A 92 -2.62 10.30 -48.50
CA ALA A 92 -3.45 11.31 -49.16
C ALA A 92 -2.70 12.00 -50.32
N ALA A 93 -1.41 12.34 -50.12
CA ALA A 93 -0.57 12.92 -51.17
C ALA A 93 -0.37 11.95 -52.35
N ALA A 94 -0.15 10.66 -52.07
CA ALA A 94 -0.04 9.63 -53.11
C ALA A 94 -1.34 9.45 -53.90
N ALA A 95 -2.49 9.48 -53.23
CA ALA A 95 -3.81 9.41 -53.88
C ALA A 95 -4.06 10.64 -54.78
N ALA A 96 -3.70 11.84 -54.32
CA ALA A 96 -3.81 13.07 -55.12
C ALA A 96 -2.91 13.02 -56.37
N ALA A 97 -1.68 12.54 -56.24
CA ALA A 97 -0.77 12.38 -57.37
C ALA A 97 -1.30 11.36 -58.40
N ALA A 98 -1.86 10.24 -57.94
CA ALA A 98 -2.49 9.25 -58.82
C ALA A 98 -3.72 9.81 -59.56
N ALA A 99 -4.56 10.60 -58.88
CA ALA A 99 -5.70 11.27 -59.50
C ALA A 99 -5.26 12.30 -60.57
N ALA A 100 -4.22 13.08 -60.29
CA ALA A 100 -3.66 14.03 -61.26
C ALA A 100 -3.08 13.31 -62.50
N ALA A 101 -2.37 12.20 -62.30
CA ALA A 101 -1.85 11.39 -63.42
C ALA A 101 -2.98 10.79 -64.27
N ALA A 102 -4.06 10.32 -63.64
CA ALA A 102 -5.23 9.81 -64.34
C ALA A 102 -5.94 10.92 -65.15
N ALA A 103 -6.08 12.12 -64.59
CA ALA A 103 -6.65 13.27 -65.29
C ALA A 103 -5.81 13.70 -66.50
N ALA A 104 -4.48 13.74 -66.35
CA ALA A 104 -3.56 14.04 -67.46
C ALA A 104 -3.63 12.98 -68.57
N ALA A 105 -3.70 11.69 -68.21
CA ALA A 105 -3.89 10.61 -69.18
C ALA A 105 -5.21 10.74 -69.95
N ALA A 106 -6.31 11.08 -69.26
CA ALA A 106 -7.61 11.31 -69.89
C ALA A 106 -7.60 12.52 -70.85
N ALA A 107 -6.94 13.62 -70.46
CA ALA A 107 -6.80 14.80 -71.33
C ALA A 107 -6.02 14.48 -72.62
N ASN A 108 -4.94 13.71 -72.52
CA ASN A 108 -4.16 13.28 -73.68
C ASN A 108 -4.97 12.40 -74.65
N LEU A 109 -5.84 11.52 -74.12
CA LEU A 109 -6.74 10.70 -74.94
C LEU A 109 -7.76 11.56 -75.72
N LEU A 110 -8.29 12.62 -75.09
CA LEU A 110 -9.22 13.55 -75.74
C LEU A 110 -8.55 14.38 -76.83
N GLN A 111 -7.33 14.89 -76.59
CA GLN A 111 -6.58 15.64 -77.60
C GLN A 111 -6.18 14.78 -78.81
N GLY A 112 -5.79 13.52 -78.59
CA GLY A 112 -5.47 12.58 -79.66
C GLY A 112 -6.66 12.27 -80.58
N ALA A 113 -7.89 12.31 -80.05
CA ALA A 113 -9.10 12.11 -80.83
C ALA A 113 -9.43 13.32 -81.73
N ALA A 114 -9.16 14.55 -81.27
CA ALA A 114 -9.46 15.76 -82.02
C ALA A 114 -8.50 16.02 -83.20
N ASN A 115 -7.23 15.60 -83.08
CA ASN A 115 -6.20 15.90 -84.08
C ASN A 115 -6.08 14.85 -85.21
N ASN A 116 -7.02 13.91 -85.31
CA ASN A 116 -6.96 12.85 -86.31
C ASN A 116 -8.21 12.87 -87.22
N PRO A 117 -8.31 13.82 -88.18
CA PRO A 117 -9.47 13.99 -89.05
C PRO A 117 -9.65 12.87 -90.10
N ALA A 118 -8.79 11.84 -90.12
CA ALA A 118 -8.78 10.80 -91.14
C ALA A 118 -9.67 9.57 -90.83
N ASN A 119 -10.60 9.65 -89.87
CA ASN A 119 -11.47 8.53 -89.48
C ASN A 119 -12.94 8.73 -89.85
N GLU A 120 -13.22 9.41 -90.96
CA GLU A 120 -14.43 9.12 -91.72
C GLU A 120 -14.20 7.86 -92.58
N VAL A 121 -15.05 6.87 -92.36
CA VAL A 121 -15.34 5.71 -93.24
C VAL A 121 -14.23 4.65 -93.36
N GLY A 122 -14.21 3.72 -92.40
CA GLY A 122 -13.37 2.52 -92.46
C GLY A 122 -13.90 1.33 -91.64
N VAL A 123 -15.18 0.98 -91.77
CA VAL A 123 -15.86 -0.10 -91.02
C VAL A 123 -15.29 -1.51 -91.31
N ALA A 124 -14.26 -1.66 -92.15
CA ALA A 124 -13.84 -2.97 -92.67
C ALA A 124 -12.68 -3.70 -91.95
N LYS A 125 -12.09 -3.19 -90.85
CA LYS A 125 -10.94 -3.87 -90.18
C LYS A 125 -11.18 -4.26 -88.70
N GLY A 126 -12.43 -4.54 -88.32
CA GLY A 126 -12.85 -4.89 -86.95
C GLY A 126 -12.28 -6.20 -86.36
N PHE A 127 -11.52 -7.01 -87.12
CA PHE A 127 -10.98 -8.28 -86.65
C PHE A 127 -9.52 -8.21 -86.18
N GLU A 128 -8.72 -7.25 -86.67
CA GLU A 128 -7.32 -7.14 -86.26
C GLU A 128 -7.15 -6.53 -84.87
N GLY A 129 -8.01 -5.56 -84.50
CA GLY A 129 -8.03 -4.98 -83.16
C GLY A 129 -8.34 -6.02 -82.08
N LYS A 130 -9.31 -6.91 -82.34
CA LYS A 130 -9.68 -7.99 -81.40
C LYS A 130 -8.52 -8.99 -81.20
N ARG A 131 -7.77 -9.32 -82.25
CA ARG A 131 -6.58 -10.17 -82.15
C ARG A 131 -5.45 -9.51 -81.35
N LYS A 132 -5.20 -8.22 -81.55
CA LYS A 132 -4.19 -7.47 -80.77
C LYS A 132 -4.59 -7.37 -79.30
N LEU A 133 -5.86 -7.08 -79.00
CA LEU A 133 -6.38 -7.01 -77.64
C LEU A 133 -6.29 -8.37 -76.91
N HIS A 134 -6.60 -9.48 -77.61
CA HIS A 134 -6.44 -10.82 -77.05
C HIS A 134 -4.97 -11.13 -76.70
N LYS A 135 -4.02 -10.78 -77.58
CA LYS A 135 -2.57 -10.96 -77.32
C LYS A 135 -2.08 -10.13 -76.13
N VAL A 136 -2.59 -8.90 -75.96
CA VAL A 136 -2.24 -8.05 -74.80
C VAL A 136 -2.82 -8.65 -73.52
N ARG A 137 -4.09 -9.05 -73.53
CA ARG A 137 -4.75 -9.69 -72.37
C ARG A 137 -4.03 -10.98 -71.94
N GLN A 138 -3.61 -11.79 -72.91
CA GLN A 138 -2.85 -13.02 -72.64
C GLN A 138 -1.47 -12.72 -72.05
N ARG A 139 -0.79 -11.65 -72.49
CA ARG A 139 0.48 -11.19 -71.90
C ARG A 139 0.32 -10.72 -70.45
N VAL A 140 -0.71 -9.93 -70.17
CA VAL A 140 -1.01 -9.46 -68.80
C VAL A 140 -1.32 -10.64 -67.88
N PHE A 141 -2.10 -11.62 -68.34
CA PHE A 141 -2.41 -12.82 -67.55
C PHE A 141 -1.16 -13.68 -67.28
N GLN A 142 -0.25 -13.81 -68.26
CA GLN A 142 1.02 -14.50 -68.04
C GLN A 142 1.95 -13.75 -67.08
N GLN A 143 2.02 -12.42 -67.16
CA GLN A 143 2.80 -11.62 -66.20
C GLN A 143 2.26 -11.72 -64.78
N GLN A 144 0.93 -11.71 -64.59
CA GLN A 144 0.33 -11.88 -63.27
C GLN A 144 0.58 -13.29 -62.70
N LYS A 145 0.50 -14.35 -63.52
CA LYS A 145 0.86 -15.71 -63.09
C LYS A 145 2.35 -15.84 -62.72
N GLY A 146 3.25 -15.22 -63.49
CA GLY A 146 4.68 -15.22 -63.20
C GLY A 146 5.03 -14.43 -61.93
N ALA A 147 4.41 -13.27 -61.72
CA ALA A 147 4.60 -12.46 -60.52
C ALA A 147 4.06 -13.17 -59.26
N ALA A 148 2.93 -13.88 -59.36
CA ALA A 148 2.40 -14.69 -58.26
C ALA A 148 3.30 -15.91 -57.94
N ALA A 149 3.97 -16.49 -58.94
CA ALA A 149 4.93 -17.59 -58.74
C ALA A 149 6.26 -17.09 -58.14
N ALA A 150 6.72 -15.88 -58.48
CA ALA A 150 7.91 -15.28 -57.88
C ALA A 150 7.71 -14.86 -56.40
N LEU A 151 6.46 -14.65 -55.98
CA LEU A 151 6.09 -14.42 -54.58
C LEU A 151 5.81 -15.72 -53.80
N GLN A 152 5.82 -16.89 -54.45
CA GLN A 152 5.93 -18.16 -53.73
C GLN A 152 7.37 -18.32 -53.25
N VAL A 153 7.70 -17.59 -52.19
CA VAL A 153 8.90 -17.83 -51.39
C VAL A 153 8.90 -19.31 -51.01
N PRO A 154 9.97 -20.08 -51.36
CA PRO A 154 10.05 -21.49 -51.02
C PRO A 154 9.84 -21.70 -49.52
N ARG A 155 8.65 -22.18 -49.14
CA ARG A 155 8.26 -22.50 -47.76
C ARG A 155 8.93 -23.78 -47.24
N HIS A 156 10.06 -24.18 -47.81
CA HIS A 156 10.69 -25.47 -47.48
C HIS A 156 11.70 -25.42 -46.34
N HIS A 157 12.06 -24.25 -45.79
CA HIS A 157 13.04 -24.17 -44.69
C HIS A 157 12.57 -23.42 -43.44
N LEU A 158 11.28 -23.04 -43.37
CA LEU A 158 10.63 -22.87 -42.06
C LEU A 158 10.29 -24.26 -41.54
N ARG A 159 11.32 -25.08 -41.34
CA ARG A 159 11.33 -26.10 -40.29
C ARG A 159 11.12 -25.29 -39.03
N THR A 160 9.86 -25.07 -38.70
CA THR A 160 9.40 -24.63 -37.40
C THR A 160 10.07 -25.59 -36.43
N HIS A 161 11.21 -25.21 -35.87
CA HIS A 161 11.47 -25.58 -34.51
C HIS A 161 10.21 -25.12 -33.80
N PRO A 162 9.36 -26.04 -33.32
CA PRO A 162 8.19 -25.62 -32.60
C PRO A 162 8.78 -24.85 -31.43
N GLN A 163 8.56 -23.54 -31.45
CA GLN A 163 8.85 -22.62 -30.37
C GLN A 163 7.90 -23.02 -29.25
N LYS A 164 8.11 -24.21 -28.67
CA LYS A 164 7.42 -24.73 -27.49
C LYS A 164 8.00 -24.08 -26.23
N HIS A 165 9.10 -23.34 -26.35
CA HIS A 165 9.74 -22.69 -25.22
C HIS A 165 8.90 -21.65 -24.47
N PRO A 166 8.09 -20.76 -25.08
CA PRO A 166 7.30 -19.83 -24.28
C PRO A 166 6.23 -20.56 -23.45
N GLN A 167 5.66 -21.66 -23.96
CA GLN A 167 4.63 -22.39 -23.21
C GLN A 167 5.22 -23.18 -22.03
N THR A 168 6.38 -23.82 -22.21
CA THR A 168 7.06 -24.51 -21.10
C THR A 168 7.61 -23.53 -20.07
N GLN A 169 8.08 -22.36 -20.51
CA GLN A 169 8.58 -21.32 -19.60
C GLN A 169 7.45 -20.67 -18.80
N LEU A 170 6.30 -20.40 -19.43
CA LEU A 170 5.11 -19.91 -18.72
C LEU A 170 4.57 -20.96 -17.72
N GLN A 171 4.58 -22.24 -18.10
CA GLN A 171 4.16 -23.32 -17.20
C GLN A 171 5.11 -23.49 -16.01
N GLN A 172 6.42 -23.37 -16.19
CA GLN A 172 7.38 -23.34 -15.08
C GLN A 172 7.18 -22.12 -14.17
N GLN A 173 6.92 -20.95 -14.76
CA GLN A 173 6.70 -19.73 -13.97
C GLN A 173 5.42 -19.84 -13.12
N GLN A 174 4.34 -20.43 -13.66
CA GLN A 174 3.14 -20.72 -12.88
C GLN A 174 3.40 -21.72 -11.75
N GLN A 175 4.20 -22.76 -12.00
CA GLN A 175 4.55 -23.73 -10.95
C GLN A 175 5.37 -23.10 -9.83
N GLN A 176 6.32 -22.21 -10.15
CA GLN A 176 7.06 -21.46 -9.13
C GLN A 176 6.16 -20.52 -8.34
N GLN A 177 5.21 -19.84 -8.98
CA GLN A 177 4.24 -19.02 -8.24
C GLN A 177 3.38 -19.85 -7.30
N GLN A 178 2.92 -21.03 -7.72
CA GLN A 178 2.18 -21.92 -6.81
C GLN A 178 3.03 -22.40 -5.65
N GLN A 179 4.31 -22.75 -5.87
CA GLN A 179 5.19 -23.13 -4.76
C GLN A 179 5.45 -21.97 -3.82
N GLN A 180 5.64 -20.74 -4.32
CA GLN A 180 5.78 -19.57 -3.46
C GLN A 180 4.49 -19.26 -2.69
N GLN A 181 3.32 -19.45 -3.30
CA GLN A 181 2.06 -19.33 -2.57
C GLN A 181 1.89 -20.43 -1.53
N GLN A 182 2.27 -21.68 -1.82
CA GLN A 182 2.24 -22.75 -0.82
C GLN A 182 3.26 -22.54 0.30
N GLN A 183 4.44 -21.99 0.02
CA GLN A 183 5.41 -21.62 1.06
C GLN A 183 4.96 -20.38 1.84
N ARG A 184 4.25 -19.44 1.22
CA ARG A 184 3.59 -18.35 1.94
C ARG A 184 2.47 -18.88 2.82
N VAL A 185 1.61 -19.75 2.30
CA VAL A 185 0.47 -20.30 3.06
C VAL A 185 0.95 -21.28 4.13
N ALA A 186 2.02 -22.05 3.90
CA ALA A 186 2.63 -22.90 4.92
C ALA A 186 3.42 -22.08 5.96
N GLY A 187 4.17 -21.07 5.52
CA GLY A 187 4.90 -20.15 6.40
C GLY A 187 3.98 -19.20 7.19
N TRP A 188 2.78 -18.91 6.67
CA TRP A 188 1.73 -18.24 7.42
C TRP A 188 0.96 -19.25 8.27
N GLY A 189 0.72 -20.47 7.80
CA GLY A 189 0.01 -21.52 8.54
C GLY A 189 0.68 -21.97 9.84
N GLU A 190 2.02 -21.91 9.95
CA GLU A 190 2.72 -22.15 11.22
C GLU A 190 2.92 -20.88 12.07
N GLY A 191 2.67 -19.68 11.51
CA GLY A 191 2.81 -18.39 12.22
C GLY A 191 1.49 -17.73 12.64
N GLU A 192 0.37 -18.04 11.99
CA GLU A 192 -0.94 -17.42 12.22
C GLU A 192 -1.71 -18.04 13.41
N GLY A 193 -1.13 -19.03 14.09
CA GLY A 193 -1.57 -19.49 15.41
C GLY A 193 -0.94 -18.72 16.58
N ALA A 194 0.17 -17.99 16.36
CA ALA A 194 0.86 -17.27 17.44
C ALA A 194 0.43 -15.80 17.55
N GLY A 195 0.11 -15.15 16.41
CA GLY A 195 -0.26 -13.72 16.39
C GLY A 195 -1.65 -13.41 16.98
N ASP A 196 -2.64 -14.27 16.74
CA ASP A 196 -3.97 -14.10 17.33
C ASP A 196 -4.01 -14.52 18.81
N GLY A 197 -3.15 -15.46 19.22
CA GLY A 197 -2.94 -15.80 20.62
C GLY A 197 -2.40 -14.63 21.43
N GLU A 198 -1.37 -13.93 20.93
CA GLU A 198 -0.83 -12.74 21.59
C GLU A 198 -1.83 -11.59 21.61
N ARG A 199 -2.55 -11.32 20.50
CA ARG A 199 -3.60 -10.28 20.49
C ARG A 199 -4.73 -10.59 21.45
N GLN A 200 -5.19 -11.84 21.50
CA GLN A 200 -6.24 -12.26 22.42
C GLN A 200 -5.78 -12.24 23.88
N GLN A 201 -4.52 -12.62 24.16
CA GLN A 201 -3.94 -12.53 25.49
C GLN A 201 -3.76 -11.07 25.94
N GLN A 202 -3.33 -10.19 25.03
CA GLN A 202 -3.20 -8.76 25.28
C GLN A 202 -4.58 -8.11 25.50
N GLN A 203 -5.61 -8.52 24.76
CA GLN A 203 -7.00 -8.12 25.03
C GLN A 203 -7.50 -8.59 26.39
N ARG A 204 -7.23 -9.84 26.78
CA ARG A 204 -7.59 -10.34 28.13
C ARG A 204 -6.88 -9.56 29.22
N GLN A 205 -5.60 -9.24 29.06
CA GLN A 205 -4.86 -8.42 30.05
C GLN A 205 -5.44 -7.00 30.18
N GLN A 206 -5.84 -6.38 29.06
CA GLN A 206 -6.52 -5.08 29.09
C GLN A 206 -7.91 -5.16 29.74
N GLN A 207 -8.67 -6.22 29.48
CA GLN A 207 -9.97 -6.46 30.14
C GLN A 207 -9.81 -6.73 31.64
N SER A 208 -8.79 -7.48 32.06
CA SER A 208 -8.51 -7.72 33.47
C SER A 208 -8.03 -6.46 34.21
N SER A 209 -7.29 -5.59 33.53
CA SER A 209 -6.82 -4.33 34.12
C SER A 209 -7.95 -3.30 34.25
N SER A 210 -8.86 -3.24 33.27
CA SER A 210 -10.03 -2.37 33.33
C SER A 210 -11.05 -2.84 34.37
N SER A 211 -11.26 -4.16 34.51
CA SER A 211 -12.17 -4.70 35.54
C SER A 211 -11.63 -4.51 36.95
N SER A 212 -10.31 -4.66 37.17
CA SER A 212 -9.71 -4.41 38.48
C SER A 212 -9.74 -2.93 38.86
N GLN A 213 -9.54 -2.02 37.91
CA GLN A 213 -9.69 -0.58 38.14
C GLN A 213 -11.14 -0.21 38.47
N ALA A 214 -12.12 -0.79 37.76
CA ALA A 214 -13.53 -0.57 38.04
C ALA A 214 -13.93 -1.09 39.43
N ALA A 215 -13.43 -2.26 39.83
CA ALA A 215 -13.67 -2.81 41.15
C ALA A 215 -13.06 -1.95 42.26
N ALA A 216 -11.80 -1.49 42.09
CA ALA A 216 -11.14 -0.61 43.05
C ALA A 216 -11.86 0.75 43.19
N ALA A 217 -12.35 1.32 42.08
CA ALA A 217 -13.13 2.55 42.11
C ALA A 217 -14.46 2.38 42.86
N ALA A 218 -15.16 1.26 42.65
CA ALA A 218 -16.39 0.95 43.36
C ALA A 218 -16.17 0.78 44.87
N GLU A 219 -15.09 0.11 45.27
CA GLU A 219 -14.73 -0.10 46.66
C GLU A 219 -14.38 1.22 47.37
N GLN A 220 -13.66 2.12 46.67
CA GLN A 220 -13.35 3.46 47.17
C GLN A 220 -14.62 4.30 47.36
N GLN A 221 -15.58 4.18 46.46
CA GLN A 221 -16.88 4.88 46.57
C GLN A 221 -17.71 4.34 47.75
N GLN A 222 -17.65 3.04 48.02
CA GLN A 222 -18.30 2.43 49.18
C GLN A 222 -17.67 2.91 50.50
N GLN A 223 -16.34 3.04 50.56
CA GLN A 223 -15.65 3.59 51.73
C GLN A 223 -16.01 5.07 51.96
N GLN A 224 -16.15 5.87 50.90
CA GLN A 224 -16.63 7.26 51.00
C GLN A 224 -18.08 7.34 51.49
N SER A 225 -18.94 6.42 51.06
CA SER A 225 -20.33 6.34 51.52
C SER A 225 -20.44 5.91 52.99
N SER A 226 -19.55 5.01 53.41
CA SER A 226 -19.49 4.52 54.80
C SER A 226 -18.93 5.60 55.74
N SER A 227 -17.91 6.34 55.31
CA SER A 227 -17.35 7.44 56.11
C SER A 227 -18.29 8.64 56.19
N SER A 228 -19.02 8.97 55.13
CA SER A 228 -20.04 10.03 55.17
C SER A 228 -21.24 9.65 56.03
N SER A 229 -21.70 8.39 55.99
CA SER A 229 -22.78 7.93 56.89
C SER A 229 -22.34 7.86 58.36
N GLN A 230 -21.10 7.48 58.65
CA GLN A 230 -20.54 7.54 60.00
C GLN A 230 -20.39 8.97 60.52
N ALA A 231 -19.95 9.90 59.66
CA ALA A 231 -19.89 11.32 60.00
C ALA A 231 -21.28 11.90 60.29
N ALA A 232 -22.28 11.59 59.46
CA ALA A 232 -23.66 12.00 59.68
C ALA A 232 -24.27 11.38 60.96
N ALA A 233 -23.95 10.13 61.25
CA ALA A 233 -24.37 9.48 62.49
C ALA A 233 -23.74 10.17 63.72
N ALA A 234 -22.45 10.52 63.66
CA ALA A 234 -21.75 11.21 64.75
C ALA A 234 -22.34 12.61 65.03
N ASP A 235 -22.68 13.37 63.99
CA ASP A 235 -23.38 14.67 64.16
C ASP A 235 -24.76 14.49 64.79
N GLY A 236 -25.51 13.45 64.39
CA GLY A 236 -26.83 13.14 64.96
C GLY A 236 -26.80 12.77 66.45
N VAL A 237 -25.75 12.09 66.93
CA VAL A 237 -25.61 11.78 68.37
C VAL A 237 -25.30 13.05 69.18
N GLY A 238 -24.55 13.98 68.60
CA GLY A 238 -24.24 15.27 69.25
C GLY A 238 -25.50 16.11 69.51
N GLU A 239 -26.41 16.17 68.55
CA GLU A 239 -27.66 16.93 68.68
C GLU A 239 -28.63 16.29 69.68
N ALA A 240 -28.75 14.95 69.67
CA ALA A 240 -29.58 14.23 70.65
C ALA A 240 -29.03 14.35 72.08
N ALA A 241 -27.70 14.30 72.26
CA ALA A 241 -27.08 14.48 73.57
C ALA A 241 -27.25 15.92 74.09
N ALA A 242 -27.19 16.93 73.21
CA ALA A 242 -27.44 18.32 73.57
C ALA A 242 -28.91 18.55 74.00
N ALA A 243 -29.86 17.93 73.29
CA ALA A 243 -31.28 18.00 73.65
C ALA A 243 -31.56 17.34 75.01
N ALA A 244 -30.99 16.16 75.28
CA ALA A 244 -31.14 15.48 76.56
C ALA A 244 -30.49 16.24 77.74
N ALA A 245 -29.37 16.92 77.50
CA ALA A 245 -28.74 17.79 78.50
C ALA A 245 -29.60 19.02 78.82
N ALA A 246 -30.24 19.62 77.80
CA ALA A 246 -31.16 20.74 78.00
C ALA A 246 -32.41 20.32 78.79
N GLU A 247 -32.95 19.13 78.55
CA GLU A 247 -34.11 18.61 79.27
C GLU A 247 -33.79 18.34 80.75
N ARG A 248 -32.63 17.76 81.06
CA ARG A 248 -32.16 17.61 82.45
C ARG A 248 -31.95 18.95 83.17
N ALA A 249 -31.39 19.95 82.48
CA ALA A 249 -31.21 21.28 83.06
C ALA A 249 -32.56 21.97 83.37
N ALA A 250 -33.60 21.71 82.55
CA ALA A 250 -34.95 22.19 82.80
C ALA A 250 -35.63 21.49 83.99
N GLU A 251 -35.43 20.18 84.17
CA GLU A 251 -35.95 19.48 85.35
C GLU A 251 -35.26 19.92 86.66
N GLU A 252 -33.96 20.19 86.62
CA GLU A 252 -33.21 20.64 87.81
C GLU A 252 -33.60 22.05 88.28
N THR A 253 -34.06 22.92 87.36
CA THR A 253 -34.53 24.28 87.70
C THR A 253 -35.96 24.33 88.24
N LEU A 254 -36.77 23.29 88.01
CA LEU A 254 -38.16 23.23 88.49
C LEU A 254 -38.29 22.68 89.91
N ASN A 255 -37.20 22.15 90.49
CA ASN A 255 -37.18 21.51 91.81
C ASN A 255 -36.56 22.39 92.91
N VAL A 256 -36.44 23.71 92.67
CA VAL A 256 -35.96 24.74 93.60
C VAL A 256 -37.13 25.65 93.99
#